data_AF-A0A2D6XMH1-F1
#
_entry.id   AF-A0A2D6XMH1-F1
#
_cell.length_a   1.000
_cell.length_b   1.000
_cell.length_c   1.000
_cell.angle_alpha   90.00
_cell.angle_beta   90.00
_cell.angle_gamma   90.00
#
_symmetry.space_group_name_H-M   'P 1'
#
loop_
_entity.id
_entity.type
_entity.pdbx_description
1 polymer ?
#
loop_
_entity_poly.entity_id
_entity_poly.type
_entity_poly.pdbx_seq_one_letter_code
_entity_poly.pdbx_strand_id
1 'polypeptide(L)'
;MNIQELKRKSSEHLITEAENLGIENASTLRKQEILFAILKKLAEKSEEITGGGVLQLLQDGFGFLRAIESNYLPGPDDIYISPSQIRRFGLRTGDTVEGPV
;
A
#
# COMPACT_ATOMS: atom_id res chain seq x y z
N MET A 1 -3.89 -10.55 0.43
CA MET A 1 -2.45 -10.19 0.50
C MET A 1 -2.30 -8.87 1.27
N ASN A 2 -1.43 -8.76 2.28
CA ASN A 2 -1.22 -7.51 3.03
C ASN A 2 -0.04 -6.68 2.46
N ILE A 3 -0.27 -5.39 2.19
CA ILE A 3 0.73 -4.47 1.62
C ILE A 3 1.95 -4.30 2.54
N GLN A 4 1.76 -4.23 3.86
CA GLN A 4 2.85 -4.07 4.82
C GLN A 4 3.74 -5.31 4.88
N GLU A 5 3.15 -6.50 4.83
CA GLU A 5 3.90 -7.76 4.76
C GLU A 5 4.77 -7.82 3.51
N LEU A 6 4.22 -7.38 2.36
CA LEU A 6 4.95 -7.34 1.09
C LEU A 6 6.14 -6.38 1.15
N LYS A 7 5.98 -5.20 1.76
CA LYS A 7 7.07 -4.21 1.93
C LYS A 7 8.24 -4.74 2.78
N ARG A 8 7.96 -5.61 3.75
CA ARG A 8 8.95 -6.21 4.66
C ARG A 8 9.77 -7.34 4.03
N LYS A 9 9.32 -7.93 2.90
CA LYS A 9 10.08 -8.96 2.20
C LYS A 9 11.40 -8.41 1.64
N SER A 10 12.40 -9.29 1.52
CA SER A 10 13.68 -8.97 0.90
C SER A 10 13.50 -8.74 -0.61
N SER A 11 14.44 -8.02 -1.23
CA SER A 11 14.44 -7.79 -2.68
C SER A 11 14.45 -9.10 -3.46
N GLU A 12 15.22 -10.08 -3.02
CA GLU A 12 15.29 -11.41 -3.63
C GLU A 12 13.91 -12.09 -3.65
N HIS A 13 13.20 -12.07 -2.52
CA HIS A 13 11.88 -12.70 -2.43
C HIS A 13 10.85 -11.97 -3.30
N LEU A 14 10.92 -10.64 -3.36
CA LEU A 14 10.04 -9.85 -4.23
C LEU A 14 10.28 -10.13 -5.72
N ILE A 15 11.54 -10.32 -6.13
CA ILE A 15 11.86 -10.69 -7.52
C ILE A 15 11.28 -12.07 -7.84
N THR A 16 11.53 -13.07 -7.00
CA THR A 16 10.99 -14.43 -7.20
C THR A 16 9.47 -14.44 -7.25
N GLU A 17 8.81 -13.68 -6.37
CA GLU A 17 7.34 -13.59 -6.35
C GLU A 17 6.79 -12.86 -7.59
N ALA A 18 7.49 -11.83 -8.06
CA ALA A 18 7.14 -11.14 -9.29
C ALA A 18 7.27 -12.06 -10.52
N GLU A 19 8.35 -12.82 -10.62
CA GLU A 19 8.58 -13.80 -11.69
C GLU A 19 7.49 -14.89 -11.68
N ASN A 20 7.12 -15.40 -10.50
CA ASN A 20 6.03 -16.38 -10.35
C ASN A 20 4.66 -15.82 -10.77
N LEU A 21 4.46 -14.51 -10.66
CA LEU A 21 3.27 -13.81 -11.12
C LEU A 21 3.32 -13.44 -12.62
N GLY A 22 4.40 -13.78 -13.33
CA GLY A 22 4.59 -13.52 -14.75
C GLY A 22 5.04 -12.08 -15.05
N ILE A 23 5.70 -11.41 -14.11
CA ILE A 23 6.30 -10.08 -14.32
C ILE A 23 7.71 -10.28 -14.87
N GLU A 24 7.90 -9.94 -16.14
CA GLU A 24 9.21 -10.04 -16.82
C GLU A 24 10.19 -8.97 -16.33
N ASN A 25 11.49 -9.30 -16.34
CA ASN A 25 12.59 -8.39 -15.98
C ASN A 25 12.47 -7.73 -14.60
N ALA A 26 11.81 -8.39 -13.64
CA ALA A 26 11.61 -7.86 -12.28
C ALA A 26 12.93 -7.49 -11.59
N SER A 27 14.03 -8.20 -11.88
CA SER A 27 15.37 -7.91 -11.35
C SER A 27 15.95 -6.56 -11.78
N THR A 28 15.46 -5.96 -12.87
CA THR A 28 15.91 -4.64 -13.36
C THR A 28 15.14 -3.48 -12.74
N LEU A 29 14.00 -3.76 -12.11
CA LEU A 29 13.10 -2.77 -11.54
C LEU A 29 13.55 -2.35 -10.15
N ARG A 30 13.20 -1.12 -9.76
CA ARG A 30 13.36 -0.68 -8.36
C ARG A 30 12.38 -1.44 -7.47
N LYS A 31 12.72 -1.63 -6.19
CA LYS A 31 11.85 -2.31 -5.21
C LYS A 31 10.40 -1.80 -5.23
N GLN A 32 10.19 -0.49 -5.33
CA GLN A 32 8.86 0.12 -5.41
C GLN A 32 8.09 -0.26 -6.69
N GLU A 33 8.77 -0.33 -7.83
CA GLU A 33 8.18 -0.71 -9.11
C GLU A 33 7.79 -2.20 -9.10
N ILE A 34 8.63 -3.06 -8.52
CA ILE A 34 8.32 -4.49 -8.31
C ILE A 34 7.08 -4.63 -7.43
N LEU A 35 7.03 -3.93 -6.30
CA LEU A 35 5.87 -3.95 -5.39
C LEU A 35 4.59 -3.54 -6.13
N PHE A 36 4.63 -2.44 -6.88
CA PHE A 36 3.47 -1.97 -7.64
C PHE A 36 3.02 -2.98 -8.70
N ALA A 37 3.98 -3.58 -9.42
CA ALA A 37 3.68 -4.60 -10.43
C ALA A 37 3.04 -5.86 -9.81
N ILE A 38 3.53 -6.33 -8.65
CA ILE A 38 2.95 -7.45 -7.90
C ILE A 38 1.51 -7.10 -7.49
N LEU A 39 1.31 -5.95 -6.83
CA LEU A 39 -0.02 -5.54 -6.37
C LEU A 39 -1.01 -5.43 -7.53
N LYS A 40 -0.58 -4.88 -8.67
CA LYS A 40 -1.40 -4.80 -9.88
C LYS A 40 -1.80 -6.20 -10.38
N LYS A 41 -0.85 -7.14 -10.42
CA LYS A 41 -1.12 -8.53 -10.86
C LYS A 41 -2.07 -9.26 -9.93
N LEU A 42 -1.98 -9.04 -8.62
CA LEU A 42 -2.89 -9.64 -7.65
C LEU A 42 -4.31 -9.05 -7.77
N ALA A 43 -4.42 -7.74 -7.97
CA ALA A 43 -5.69 -7.08 -8.22
C ALA A 43 -6.35 -7.59 -9.52
N GLU A 44 -5.58 -7.81 -10.60
CA GLU A 44 -6.07 -8.42 -11.85
C GLU A 44 -6.63 -9.83 -11.63
N LYS A 45 -6.08 -10.59 -10.67
CA LYS A 45 -6.57 -11.92 -10.28
C LYS A 45 -7.74 -11.89 -9.30
N SER A 46 -8.27 -10.70 -8.98
CA SER A 46 -9.33 -10.50 -7.98
C SER A 46 -8.96 -11.02 -6.59
N GLU A 47 -7.66 -11.03 -6.26
CA GLU A 47 -7.23 -11.29 -4.89
C GLU A 47 -7.46 -10.05 -4.02
N GLU A 48 -7.98 -10.26 -2.81
CA GLU A 48 -8.19 -9.16 -1.87
C GLU A 48 -6.85 -8.65 -1.36
N ILE A 49 -6.59 -7.36 -1.59
CA ILE A 49 -5.41 -6.65 -1.12
C ILE A 49 -5.82 -5.84 0.09
N THR A 50 -5.14 -6.05 1.21
CA THR A 50 -5.35 -5.29 2.44
C THR A 50 -4.16 -4.38 2.72
N GLY A 51 -4.44 -3.21 3.27
CA GLY A 51 -3.45 -2.23 3.64
C GLY A 51 -3.85 -1.50 4.91
N GLY A 52 -2.90 -0.78 5.47
CA GLY A 52 -3.15 -0.01 6.68
C GLY A 52 -2.05 0.97 7.01
N GLY A 53 -2.36 1.86 7.94
CA GLY A 53 -1.46 2.89 8.42
C GLY A 53 -2.17 3.88 9.34
N VAL A 54 -1.47 4.95 9.69
CA VAL A 54 -2.01 6.02 10.53
C VAL A 54 -2.53 7.15 9.65
N LEU A 55 -3.79 7.53 9.84
CA LEU A 55 -4.44 8.56 9.04
C LEU A 55 -3.84 9.94 9.31
N GLN A 56 -3.49 10.64 8.23
CA GLN A 56 -3.22 12.07 8.22
C GLN A 56 -4.24 12.78 7.32
N LEU A 57 -5.08 13.63 7.92
CA LEU A 57 -6.01 14.49 7.18
C LEU A 57 -5.29 15.73 6.61
N LEU A 58 -5.75 16.16 5.43
CA LEU A 58 -5.30 17.37 4.74
C LEU A 58 -6.44 18.41 4.68
N GLN A 59 -6.11 19.64 4.25
CA GLN A 59 -7.01 20.81 4.31
C GLN A 59 -8.32 20.63 3.52
N ASP A 60 -8.34 19.76 2.50
CA ASP A 60 -9.52 19.48 1.67
C ASP A 60 -10.37 18.30 2.19
N GLY A 61 -10.08 17.80 3.40
CA GLY A 61 -10.87 16.77 4.07
C GLY A 61 -10.67 15.34 3.54
N PHE A 62 -9.75 15.13 2.61
CA PHE A 62 -9.19 13.81 2.31
C PHE A 62 -7.94 13.56 3.15
N GLY A 63 -7.45 12.32 3.16
CA GLY A 63 -6.25 11.98 3.89
C GLY A 63 -5.49 10.82 3.28
N PHE A 64 -4.34 10.54 3.89
CA PHE A 64 -3.50 9.41 3.54
C PHE A 64 -3.18 8.59 4.79
N LEU A 65 -3.18 7.26 4.66
CA LEU A 65 -2.63 6.37 5.67
C LEU A 65 -1.12 6.33 5.49
N ARG A 66 -0.40 6.87 6.48
CA ARG A 66 1.06 6.89 6.52
C ARG A 66 1.59 5.61 7.15
N ALA A 67 2.66 5.08 6.58
CA ALA A 67 3.34 3.91 7.12
C ALA A 67 4.18 4.25 8.35
N ILE A 68 4.14 3.37 9.36
CA ILE A 68 4.96 3.49 10.57
C ILE A 68 6.43 3.32 10.20
N GLU A 69 6.73 2.41 9.27
CA GLU A 69 8.08 2.14 8.76
C GLU A 69 8.73 3.35 8.10
N SER A 70 7.92 4.28 7.59
CA SER A 70 8.38 5.54 6.97
C SER A 70 8.41 6.70 7.97
N ASN A 71 8.30 6.45 9.28
CA ASN A 71 8.17 7.47 10.33
C ASN A 71 7.04 8.49 10.05
N TYR A 72 5.94 8.02 9.46
CA TYR A 72 4.80 8.84 9.05
C TYR A 72 5.11 9.92 8.01
N LEU A 73 6.28 9.85 7.36
CA LEU A 73 6.64 10.76 6.27
C LEU A 73 5.83 10.44 5.01
N PRO A 74 5.51 11.46 4.19
CA PRO A 74 4.87 11.24 2.92
C PRO A 74 5.68 10.30 2.02
N GLY A 75 5.04 9.24 1.56
CA GLY A 75 5.60 8.23 0.67
C GLY A 75 4.75 8.01 -0.57
N PRO A 76 5.33 7.50 -1.66
CA PRO A 76 4.59 7.14 -2.88
C PRO A 76 3.63 5.94 -2.68
N ASP A 77 3.75 5.26 -1.54
CA ASP A 77 3.07 4.04 -1.14
C ASP A 77 2.01 4.27 -0.04
N ASP A 78 1.65 5.55 0.19
CA ASP A 78 0.60 5.95 1.11
C ASP A 78 -0.79 5.68 0.54
N ILE A 79 -1.70 5.21 1.39
CA ILE A 79 -3.04 4.78 0.96
C ILE A 79 -3.99 5.97 1.05
N TYR A 80 -4.60 6.33 -0.06
CA TYR A 80 -5.59 7.40 -0.12
C TYR A 80 -6.88 7.02 0.63
N ILE A 81 -7.41 7.95 1.41
CA ILE A 81 -8.72 7.84 2.03
C ILE A 81 -9.59 9.02 1.59
N SER A 82 -10.77 8.70 1.05
CA SER A 82 -11.73 9.69 0.57
C SER A 82 -12.40 10.45 1.72
N PRO A 83 -12.82 11.72 1.50
CA PRO A 83 -13.61 12.47 2.49
C PRO A 83 -14.90 11.76 2.91
N SER A 84 -15.51 10.98 2.00
CA SER A 84 -16.70 10.17 2.30
C SER A 84 -16.42 9.06 3.31
N GLN A 85 -15.28 8.36 3.19
CA GLN A 85 -14.88 7.33 4.15
C GLN A 85 -14.58 7.98 5.52
N ILE A 86 -13.84 9.09 5.54
CA ILE A 86 -13.53 9.83 6.77
C ILE A 86 -14.81 10.23 7.51
N ARG A 87 -15.78 10.84 6.80
CA ARG A 87 -17.05 11.24 7.40
C ARG A 87 -17.89 10.05 7.86
N ARG A 88 -17.97 8.99 7.06
CA ARG A 88 -18.79 7.81 7.36
C ARG A 88 -18.35 7.12 8.64
N PHE A 89 -17.05 7.05 8.88
CA PHE A 89 -16.46 6.36 10.04
C PHE A 89 -16.01 7.30 11.16
N GLY A 90 -16.20 8.62 11.00
CA GLY A 90 -15.82 9.62 12.01
C GLY A 90 -14.32 9.72 12.26
N LEU A 91 -13.50 9.41 11.24
CA LEU A 91 -12.05 9.29 11.37
C LEU A 91 -11.36 10.64 11.61
N ARG A 92 -10.25 10.59 12.33
CA ARG A 92 -9.42 11.74 12.71
C ARG A 92 -7.94 11.46 12.42
N THR A 93 -7.16 12.53 12.26
CA THR A 93 -5.70 12.41 12.19
C THR A 93 -5.17 11.69 13.43
N GLY A 94 -4.35 10.67 13.23
CA GLY A 94 -3.82 9.81 14.29
C GLY A 94 -4.55 8.47 14.44
N ASP A 95 -5.72 8.29 13.81
CA ASP A 95 -6.41 7.00 13.82
C ASP A 95 -5.64 5.96 13.01
N THR A 96 -5.46 4.77 13.59
CA THR A 96 -4.96 3.60 12.85
C THR A 96 -6.10 2.96 12.10
N VAL A 97 -5.93 2.81 10.79
CA VAL A 97 -6.94 2.23 9.89
C VAL A 97 -6.32 1.07 9.12
N GLU A 98 -7.07 -0.02 9.02
CA GLU A 98 -6.75 -1.19 8.19
C GLU A 98 -7.99 -1.62 7.40
N GLY A 99 -7.78 -2.11 6.19
CA GLY A 99 -8.88 -2.59 5.35
C GLY A 99 -8.46 -2.96 3.93
N PRO A 100 -9.42 -3.39 3.10
CA PRO A 100 -9.19 -3.63 1.68
C PRO A 100 -8.86 -2.33 0.95
N VAL A 101 -7.97 -2.39 -0.04
CA VAL A 101 -7.47 -1.26 -0.85
C VAL A 101 -7.90 -1.41 -2.31
#